data_AF-A0AAN8JKQ2-F1
#
_entry.id   AF-A0AAN8JKQ2-F1
#
_cell.length_a   1.000
_cell.length_b   1.000
_cell.length_c   1.000
_cell.angle_alpha   90.00
_cell.angle_beta   90.00
_cell.angle_gamma   90.00
#
_symmetry.space_group_name_H-M   'P 1'
#
loop_
_entity.id
_entity.type
_entity.pdbx_description
1 polymer ?
#
loop_
_entity_poly.entity_id
_entity_poly.type
_entity_poly.pdbx_seq_one_letter_code
_entity_poly.pdbx_strand_id
1 'polypeptide(L)'
;MDQEKGRKPMSPQDQKQIQKNWGFLRENLRDHITLIRDALFAKMVLNTVDKAKIDKVIKTDDDDTAIDELLKILMRSDDGSFEKFVCCLKECGFHHMVTELCSEDNQDEDIVTTGEGG
;
A
#
# COMPACT_ATOMS: atom_id res chain seq x y z
N MET A 1 -12.39 -17.88 -28.02
CA MET A 1 -11.95 -16.61 -27.40
C MET A 1 -12.14 -16.82 -25.92
N ASP A 2 -11.14 -17.43 -25.32
CA ASP A 2 -11.31 -18.20 -24.10
C ASP A 2 -10.92 -17.34 -22.90
N GLN A 3 -11.96 -17.00 -22.13
CA GLN A 3 -11.94 -16.63 -20.71
C GLN A 3 -11.03 -15.46 -20.33
N GLU A 4 -11.64 -14.27 -20.27
CA GLU A 4 -11.32 -13.25 -19.28
C GLU A 4 -11.50 -13.88 -17.88
N LYS A 5 -10.48 -14.62 -17.41
CA LYS A 5 -10.48 -15.14 -16.05
C LYS A 5 -10.45 -13.93 -15.13
N GLY A 6 -11.62 -13.66 -14.52
CA GLY A 6 -11.81 -12.60 -13.55
C GLY A 6 -10.62 -12.57 -12.60
N ARG A 7 -9.86 -11.48 -12.66
CA ARG A 7 -8.67 -11.33 -11.83
C ARG A 7 -9.13 -11.48 -10.39
N LYS A 8 -8.50 -12.39 -9.66
CA LYS A 8 -8.79 -12.60 -8.24
C LYS A 8 -8.56 -11.26 -7.54
N PRO A 9 -9.55 -10.73 -6.79
CA PRO A 9 -9.36 -9.51 -6.02
C PRO A 9 -8.26 -9.74 -4.97
N MET A 10 -7.61 -8.66 -4.57
CA MET A 10 -6.59 -8.69 -3.52
C MET A 10 -7.02 -9.51 -2.29
N SER A 11 -6.12 -10.35 -1.79
CA SER A 11 -6.34 -11.12 -0.57
C SER A 11 -6.79 -10.22 0.60
N PRO A 12 -7.74 -10.67 1.45
CA PRO A 12 -8.15 -9.93 2.64
C PRO A 12 -6.97 -9.61 3.59
N GLN A 13 -5.95 -10.47 3.61
CA GLN A 13 -4.74 -10.24 4.41
C GLN A 13 -3.98 -8.99 3.92
N ASP A 14 -3.74 -8.89 2.62
CA ASP A 14 -3.01 -7.77 2.02
C ASP A 14 -3.81 -6.47 2.13
N GLN A 15 -5.13 -6.55 1.92
CA GLN A 15 -6.04 -5.43 2.17
C GLN A 15 -5.97 -4.95 3.63
N LYS A 16 -5.94 -5.89 4.58
CA LYS A 16 -5.80 -5.57 6.01
C LYS A 16 -4.46 -4.92 6.31
N GLN A 17 -3.37 -5.34 5.66
CA GLN A 17 -2.05 -4.71 5.83
C GLN A 17 -2.03 -3.27 5.32
N ILE A 18 -2.65 -2.99 4.16
CA ILE A 18 -2.80 -1.62 3.65
C ILE A 18 -3.64 -0.78 4.62
N GLN A 19 -4.79 -1.31 5.08
CA GLN A 19 -5.68 -0.59 6.00
C GLN A 19 -5.03 -0.29 7.35
N LYS A 20 -4.31 -1.26 7.91
CA LYS A 20 -3.61 -1.10 9.17
C LYS A 20 -2.55 0.00 9.09
N ASN A 21 -1.78 -0.01 8.02
CA ASN A 21 -0.67 0.93 7.80
C ASN A 21 -1.10 2.22 7.10
N TRP A 22 -2.40 2.49 6.98
CA TRP A 22 -2.91 3.58 6.15
C TRP A 22 -2.36 4.96 6.53
N GLY A 23 -2.33 5.29 7.83
CA GLY A 23 -1.79 6.56 8.32
C GLY A 23 -0.29 6.68 8.04
N PHE A 24 0.47 5.61 8.33
CA PHE A 24 1.90 5.55 8.05
C PHE A 24 2.21 5.70 6.55
N LEU A 25 1.45 5.02 5.69
CA LEU A 25 1.56 5.14 4.24
C LEU A 25 1.29 6.57 3.80
N ARG A 26 0.24 7.21 4.33
CA ARG A 26 -0.11 8.60 3.99
C ARG A 26 1.02 9.57 4.32
N GLU A 27 1.59 9.48 5.51
CA GLU A 27 2.68 10.37 5.91
C GLU A 27 3.96 10.14 5.09
N ASN A 28 4.30 8.88 4.80
CA ASN A 28 5.54 8.55 4.09
C ASN A 28 5.45 8.69 2.56
N LEU A 29 4.25 8.66 1.99
CA LEU A 29 4.03 8.82 0.54
C LEU A 29 3.87 10.28 0.11
N ARG A 30 3.64 11.22 1.04
CA ARG A 30 3.27 12.60 0.73
C ARG A 30 4.22 13.27 -0.25
N ASP A 31 5.51 13.26 0.06
CA ASP A 31 6.55 13.86 -0.78
C ASP A 31 6.93 13.00 -2.01
N HIS A 32 6.33 11.81 -2.15
CA HIS A 32 6.73 10.81 -3.13
C HIS A 32 5.57 10.26 -3.96
N ILE A 33 4.38 10.87 -3.86
CA ILE A 33 3.15 10.38 -4.48
C ILE A 33 3.27 10.32 -6.01
N THR A 34 3.95 11.29 -6.63
CA THR A 34 4.19 11.32 -8.08
C THR A 34 5.07 10.15 -8.54
N LEU A 35 6.19 9.91 -7.84
CA LEU A 35 7.13 8.83 -8.09
C LEU A 35 6.44 7.46 -7.97
N ILE A 36 5.72 7.23 -6.88
CA ILE A 36 5.03 5.97 -6.60
C ILE A 36 3.92 5.71 -7.61
N ARG A 37 3.15 6.74 -7.96
CA ARG A 37 2.14 6.64 -9.02
C ARG A 37 2.75 6.23 -10.36
N ASP A 38 3.83 6.88 -10.81
CA ASP A 38 4.45 6.54 -12.10
C ASP A 38 5.04 5.12 -12.10
N ALA A 39 5.65 4.71 -10.99
CA ALA A 39 6.18 3.36 -10.85
C ALA A 39 5.08 2.29 -10.81
N LEU A 40 3.94 2.55 -10.15
CA LEU A 40 2.78 1.65 -10.18
C LEU A 40 2.09 1.60 -11.55
N PHE A 41 2.09 2.70 -12.30
CA PHE A 41 1.62 2.71 -13.68
C PHE A 41 2.56 1.89 -14.58
N ALA A 42 3.87 2.03 -14.44
CA ALA A 42 4.85 1.24 -15.17
C ALA A 42 4.74 -0.27 -14.88
N LYS A 43 4.36 -0.63 -13.65
CA LYS A 43 4.09 -2.03 -13.24
C LYS A 43 2.69 -2.53 -13.62
N MET A 44 1.91 -1.75 -14.36
CA MET A 44 0.55 -2.08 -14.80
C MET A 44 -0.41 -2.35 -13.61
N VAL A 45 -0.13 -1.76 -12.44
CA VAL A 45 -1.04 -1.76 -11.29
C VAL A 45 -2.11 -0.70 -11.50
N LEU A 46 -1.68 0.50 -11.93
CA LEU A 46 -2.58 1.57 -12.33
C LEU A 46 -2.79 1.54 -13.85
N ASN A 47 -4.02 1.80 -14.29
CA ASN A 47 -4.29 2.08 -15.70
C ASN A 47 -4.24 3.59 -15.99
N THR A 48 -4.43 3.97 -17.25
CA THR A 48 -4.40 5.38 -17.68
C THR A 48 -5.46 6.24 -17.00
N VAL A 49 -6.64 5.67 -16.73
CA VAL A 49 -7.76 6.36 -16.05
C VAL A 49 -7.41 6.60 -14.58
N ASP A 50 -6.89 5.59 -13.88
CA ASP A 50 -6.46 5.67 -12.49
C ASP A 50 -5.35 6.72 -12.33
N LYS A 51 -4.33 6.67 -13.18
CA LYS A 51 -3.24 7.64 -13.21
C LYS A 51 -3.74 9.06 -13.42
N ALA A 52 -4.65 9.26 -14.38
CA ALA A 52 -5.22 10.58 -14.66
C ALA A 52 -6.08 11.09 -13.49
N LYS A 53 -6.78 10.21 -12.78
CA LYS A 53 -7.55 10.56 -11.59
C LYS A 53 -6.63 11.07 -10.48
N ILE A 54 -5.57 10.33 -10.17
CA ILE A 54 -4.58 10.72 -9.15
C ILE A 54 -3.88 12.03 -9.56
N ASP A 55 -3.46 12.17 -10.82
CA ASP A 55 -2.81 13.39 -11.34
C ASP A 55 -3.67 14.64 -11.20
N LYS A 56 -5.00 14.51 -11.37
CA LYS A 56 -5.94 15.62 -11.13
C LYS A 56 -5.98 16.04 -9.66
N VAL A 57 -5.88 15.11 -8.72
CA VAL A 57 -5.89 15.41 -7.27
C VAL A 57 -4.55 16.01 -6.83
N ILE A 58 -3.43 15.51 -7.34
CA ILE A 58 -2.11 16.11 -7.10
C ILE A 58 -2.10 17.58 -7.55
N LYS A 59 -2.73 17.89 -8.69
CA LYS A 59 -2.85 19.27 -9.20
C LYS A 59 -3.67 20.20 -8.32
N THR A 60 -4.48 19.68 -7.39
CA THR A 60 -5.23 20.49 -6.42
C THR A 60 -4.48 20.67 -5.11
N ASP A 61 -3.20 20.29 -5.03
CA ASP A 61 -2.34 20.38 -3.83
C ASP A 61 -2.89 19.59 -2.63
N ASP A 62 -3.66 18.54 -2.91
CA ASP A 62 -4.28 17.66 -1.91
C ASP A 62 -3.62 16.28 -1.97
N ASP A 63 -2.34 16.24 -1.59
CA ASP A 63 -1.53 15.01 -1.62
C ASP A 63 -2.16 13.89 -0.78
N ASP A 64 -2.75 14.27 0.34
CA ASP A 64 -3.45 13.36 1.24
C ASP A 64 -4.61 12.63 0.52
N THR A 65 -5.45 13.39 -0.19
CA THR A 65 -6.53 12.80 -1.00
C THR A 65 -5.97 11.99 -2.16
N ALA A 66 -4.85 12.41 -2.77
CA ALA A 66 -4.22 11.67 -3.86
C ALA A 66 -3.70 10.30 -3.40
N ILE A 67 -3.09 10.26 -2.20
CA ILE A 67 -2.64 9.01 -1.57
C ILE A 67 -3.83 8.13 -1.22
N ASP A 68 -4.87 8.69 -0.59
CA ASP A 68 -6.07 7.94 -0.23
C ASP A 68 -6.72 7.29 -1.46
N GLU A 69 -6.79 8.01 -2.57
CA GLU A 69 -7.29 7.47 -3.84
C GLU A 69 -6.39 6.37 -4.41
N LEU A 70 -5.07 6.56 -4.37
CA LEU A 70 -4.11 5.54 -4.80
C LEU A 70 -4.25 4.25 -3.98
N LEU A 71 -4.33 4.35 -2.66
CA LEU A 71 -4.51 3.19 -1.77
C LEU A 71 -5.86 2.50 -1.98
N LYS A 72 -6.95 3.25 -2.18
CA LYS A 72 -8.26 2.69 -2.53
C LYS A 72 -8.24 1.94 -3.85
N ILE A 73 -7.55 2.46 -4.86
CA ILE A 73 -7.38 1.79 -6.17
C ILE A 73 -6.58 0.50 -5.99
N LEU A 74 -5.48 0.56 -5.24
CA LEU A 74 -4.64 -0.58 -4.95
C LEU A 74 -5.44 -1.72 -4.30
N MET A 75 -6.23 -1.43 -3.26
CA MET A 75 -7.06 -2.43 -2.59
C MET A 75 -8.15 -3.08 -3.48
N ARG A 76 -8.62 -2.35 -4.50
CA ARG A 76 -9.60 -2.85 -5.47
C ARG A 76 -8.97 -3.60 -6.64
N SER A 77 -7.63 -3.58 -6.72
CA SER A 77 -6.88 -4.22 -7.78
C SER A 77 -6.73 -5.72 -7.52
N ASP A 78 -6.10 -6.41 -8.48
CA ASP A 78 -5.90 -7.85 -8.42
C ASP A 78 -4.89 -8.29 -7.35
N ASP A 79 -4.94 -9.57 -6.98
CA ASP A 79 -4.09 -10.24 -5.97
C ASP A 79 -2.59 -9.97 -6.13
N GLY A 80 -2.10 -9.74 -7.35
CA GLY A 80 -0.69 -9.42 -7.60
C GLY A 80 -0.32 -7.94 -7.36
N SER A 81 -1.30 -7.09 -7.10
CA SER A 81 -1.08 -5.63 -7.01
C SER A 81 -0.37 -5.24 -5.72
N PHE A 82 -0.63 -5.94 -4.62
CA PHE A 82 0.05 -5.70 -3.34
C PHE A 82 1.54 -6.03 -3.45
N GLU A 83 1.89 -7.21 -3.98
CA GLU A 83 3.29 -7.60 -4.20
C GLU A 83 4.02 -6.61 -5.12
N LYS A 84 3.36 -6.18 -6.20
CA LYS A 84 3.91 -5.15 -7.11
C LYS A 84 4.11 -3.80 -6.42
N PHE A 85 3.21 -3.43 -5.50
CA PHE A 85 3.35 -2.22 -4.69
C PHE A 85 4.51 -2.32 -3.71
N VAL A 86 4.64 -3.44 -3.00
CA VAL A 86 5.79 -3.70 -2.13
C VAL A 86 7.10 -3.70 -2.92
N CYS A 87 7.13 -4.34 -4.09
CA CYS A 87 8.28 -4.34 -5.00
C CYS A 87 8.63 -2.92 -5.46
N CYS A 88 7.62 -2.12 -5.82
CA CYS A 88 7.77 -0.71 -6.18
C CYS A 88 8.42 0.09 -5.05
N LEU A 89 7.94 -0.06 -3.81
CA LEU A 89 8.52 0.61 -2.65
C LEU A 89 9.98 0.23 -2.44
N LYS A 90 10.33 -1.05 -2.56
CA LYS A 90 11.73 -1.52 -2.48
C LYS A 90 12.61 -0.89 -3.57
N GLU A 91 12.15 -0.88 -4.82
CA GLU A 91 12.91 -0.31 -5.95
C GLU A 91 13.08 1.21 -5.85
N CYS A 92 12.10 1.90 -5.27
CA CYS A 92 12.19 3.33 -4.98
C CYS A 92 13.01 3.66 -3.72
N GLY A 93 13.54 2.66 -3.01
CA GLY A 93 14.36 2.86 -1.82
C GLY A 93 13.58 3.03 -0.51
N PHE A 94 12.26 2.84 -0.52
CA PHE A 94 11.40 2.93 0.66
C PHE A 94 11.39 1.62 1.47
N HIS A 95 12.59 1.11 1.77
CA HIS A 95 12.77 -0.15 2.50
C HIS A 95 12.12 -0.12 3.87
N HIS A 96 12.14 1.04 4.56
CA HIS A 96 11.51 1.21 5.87
C HIS A 96 10.00 0.98 5.80
N MET A 97 9.35 1.46 4.74
CA MET A 97 7.91 1.26 4.55
C MET A 97 7.55 -0.19 4.28
N VAL A 98 8.42 -0.88 3.53
CA VAL A 98 8.22 -2.29 3.21
C VAL A 98 8.37 -3.15 4.45
N THR A 99 9.35 -2.85 5.29
CA THR A 99 9.48 -3.50 6.60
C THR A 99 8.19 -3.34 7.38
N GLU A 100 7.67 -2.13 7.52
CA GLU A 100 6.42 -1.88 8.27
C GLU A 100 5.21 -2.63 7.67
N LEU A 101 5.06 -2.62 6.35
CA LEU A 101 3.96 -3.31 5.65
C LEU A 101 4.00 -4.83 5.75
N CYS A 102 5.21 -5.40 5.82
CA CYS A 102 5.43 -6.85 5.89
C CYS A 102 5.71 -7.34 7.32
N SER A 103 5.83 -6.44 8.29
CA SER A 103 5.93 -6.81 9.70
C SER A 103 4.63 -7.50 10.10
N GLU A 104 4.74 -8.81 10.39
CA GLU A 104 3.76 -9.49 11.21
C GLU A 104 3.91 -8.91 12.61
N ASP A 105 2.90 -8.20 13.13
CA ASP A 105 2.90 -7.80 14.53
C ASP A 105 3.06 -9.03 15.42
N ASN A 106 4.29 -9.29 15.85
CA ASN A 106 4.54 -9.82 17.18
C ASN A 106 4.30 -8.68 18.18
N GLN A 107 3.02 -8.35 18.43
CA GLN A 107 2.64 -7.78 19.71
C GLN A 107 2.29 -8.92 20.66
N ASP A 108 3.28 -9.78 20.91
CA ASP A 108 3.32 -10.65 22.09
C ASP A 108 4.39 -10.04 23.02
N GLU A 109 4.12 -8.83 23.53
CA GLU A 109 4.66 -8.47 24.84
C GLU A 109 3.68 -8.98 25.89
N ASP A 110 3.71 -10.31 26.05
CA ASP A 110 3.34 -10.97 27.29
C ASP A 110 4.33 -10.49 28.36
N ILE A 111 3.97 -9.41 29.06
CA ILE A 111 4.69 -9.00 30.26
C ILE A 111 4.28 -9.94 31.40
N VAL A 112 4.75 -11.20 31.36
CA VAL A 112 4.93 -11.98 32.59
C VAL A 112 6.10 -11.36 33.33
N THR A 113 5.78 -10.39 34.19
CA THR A 113 6.60 -10.15 35.39
C THR A 113 6.00 -10.96 36.51
N THR A 114 6.53 -12.18 36.60
CA THR A 114 6.63 -13.06 37.75
C THR A 114 6.47 -12.33 39.08
N GLY A 115 5.59 -12.85 39.93
CA GLY A 115 5.52 -12.43 41.32
C GLY A 115 6.85 -12.63 42.05
N GLU A 116 7.24 -11.63 42.83
CA GLU A 116 8.09 -11.85 43.99
C GLU A 116 7.21 -11.73 45.23
N GLY A 117 7.04 -12.87 45.90
CA GLY A 117 6.66 -12.91 47.30
C GLY A 117 7.86 -12.55 48.17
N GLY A 118 7.61 -11.73 49.18
CA GLY A 118 8.52 -11.39 50.27
C GLY A 118 7.73 -10.74 51.39
#